data_AF-A0A397A1U4-F1
#
_entry.id   AF-A0A397A1U4-F1
#
_cell.length_a   1.000
_cell.length_b   1.000
_cell.length_c   1.000
_cell.angle_alpha   90.00
_cell.angle_beta   90.00
_cell.angle_gamma   90.00
#
_symmetry.space_group_name_H-M   'P 1'
#
loop_
_entity.id
_entity.type
_entity.pdbx_description
1 polymer ?
#
loop_
_entity_poly.entity_id
_entity_poly.type
_entity_poly.pdbx_seq_one_letter_code
_entity_poly.pdbx_strand_id
1 'polypeptide(L)'
;MLLRCRQQVLSVRGFASAAKTTPPSHQQRIYKSAYPPIPATPVTTWQLVQQAAKIFADAPALICGISHKHVTYREFEDTVLQVATSLSERGVAKGDASLYLLHNAKFVVTHDSVENAATDAAKSESIPTDRIFSVGSSPSGIQSFRHGVRLSFWNLAVNALQWQTIDKFTSPALAMLPYNHIYGTTLMNGVLLSGQPQVILPKFDPVTFLQALQQYKATMTSCGFMKTGDLGYIDDDGHVYVVDRLKELIKYKGHQ
;
A
#
# COMPACT_ATOMS: atom_id res chain seq x y z
N MET A 1 -20.36 14.07 27.90
CA MET A 1 -20.03 12.66 28.23
C MET A 1 -18.84 12.25 27.36
N LEU A 2 -17.64 12.60 27.81
CA LEU A 2 -16.36 12.45 27.09
C LEU A 2 -15.59 11.26 27.69
N LEU A 3 -15.52 10.15 26.96
CA LEU A 3 -14.69 9.01 27.33
C LEU A 3 -13.31 9.15 26.69
N ARG A 4 -12.31 9.32 27.57
CA ARG A 4 -10.88 9.45 27.32
C ARG A 4 -10.35 8.29 26.47
N CYS A 5 -9.93 8.55 25.24
CA CYS A 5 -9.03 7.65 24.53
C CYS A 5 -7.61 7.91 25.06
N ARG A 6 -7.10 7.04 25.94
CA ARG A 6 -5.73 7.08 26.45
C ARG A 6 -4.74 6.92 25.29
N GLN A 7 -4.16 8.01 24.79
CA GLN A 7 -2.81 7.96 24.24
C GLN A 7 -1.83 7.94 25.42
N GLN A 8 -0.99 6.91 25.48
CA GLN A 8 0.17 6.90 26.36
C GLN A 8 1.12 8.01 25.90
N VAL A 9 1.12 9.13 26.61
CA VAL A 9 2.21 10.10 26.56
C VAL A 9 3.40 9.47 27.27
N LEU A 10 4.35 8.94 26.50
CA LEU A 10 5.65 8.52 27.02
C LEU A 10 6.43 9.78 27.42
N SER A 11 6.51 10.09 28.71
CA SER A 11 7.43 11.11 29.22
C SER A 11 8.85 10.58 29.08
N VAL A 12 9.65 11.18 28.21
CA VAL A 12 11.08 10.88 28.10
C VAL A 12 11.79 11.54 29.29
N ARG A 13 12.12 10.75 30.32
CA ARG A 13 12.99 11.18 31.42
C ARG A 13 14.46 10.89 31.08
N GLY A 14 15.28 11.93 31.12
CA GLY A 14 16.70 11.93 31.51
C GLY A 14 17.67 11.11 30.67
N PHE A 15 18.48 11.78 29.84
CA PHE A 15 19.71 11.21 29.32
C PHE A 15 20.76 11.10 30.44
N ALA A 16 20.94 9.88 30.98
CA ALA A 16 22.12 9.55 31.77
C ALA A 16 23.27 9.15 30.82
N SER A 17 24.48 9.63 31.14
CA SER A 17 25.72 9.33 30.41
C SER A 17 25.96 7.82 30.33
N ALA A 18 26.05 7.27 29.11
CA ALA A 18 26.22 5.85 28.87
C ALA A 18 27.65 5.40 29.18
N ALA A 19 27.80 4.50 30.17
CA ALA A 19 29.04 3.78 30.40
C ALA A 19 29.40 2.93 29.16
N LYS A 20 30.69 2.87 28.80
CA LYS A 20 31.20 2.06 27.68
C LYS A 20 30.95 0.57 27.98
N THR A 21 29.94 0.00 27.36
CA THR A 21 29.63 -1.43 27.42
C THR A 21 30.32 -2.17 26.28
N THR A 22 30.78 -3.39 26.55
CA THR A 22 31.38 -4.30 25.57
C THR A 22 30.40 -4.52 24.41
N PRO A 23 30.86 -4.45 23.14
CA PRO A 23 29.95 -4.55 22.01
C PRO A 23 29.22 -5.90 22.01
N PRO A 24 27.89 -5.90 21.77
CA PRO A 24 27.09 -7.12 21.77
C PRO A 24 27.60 -8.14 20.75
N SER A 25 27.46 -9.43 21.09
CA SER A 25 27.81 -10.54 20.21
C SER A 25 27.06 -10.43 18.86
N HIS A 26 27.54 -11.09 17.81
CA HIS A 26 26.89 -11.06 16.49
C HIS A 26 25.40 -11.44 16.58
N GLN A 27 25.05 -12.39 17.44
CA GLN A 27 23.68 -12.85 17.65
C GLN A 27 22.82 -11.83 18.42
N GLN A 28 23.42 -11.04 19.31
CA GLN A 28 22.76 -9.92 20.01
C GLN A 28 22.55 -8.69 19.10
N ARG A 29 23.14 -8.67 17.90
CA ARG A 29 22.93 -7.61 16.89
C ARG A 29 21.85 -7.95 15.85
N ILE A 30 21.24 -9.13 15.92
CA ILE A 30 20.15 -9.53 15.03
C ILE A 30 18.83 -9.09 15.64
N TYR A 31 18.26 -8.00 15.11
CA TYR A 31 16.92 -7.56 15.47
C TYR A 31 15.89 -8.37 14.69
N LYS A 32 15.04 -9.11 15.41
CA LYS A 32 13.92 -9.85 14.83
C LYS A 32 12.64 -9.03 14.94
N SER A 33 11.73 -9.23 13.98
CA SER A 33 10.39 -8.62 14.04
C SER A 33 9.68 -9.03 15.34
N ALA A 34 8.95 -8.09 15.95
CA ALA A 34 8.05 -8.37 17.06
C ALA A 34 6.72 -9.03 16.59
N TYR A 35 6.46 -9.03 15.28
CA TYR A 35 5.26 -9.63 14.69
C TYR A 35 5.52 -11.08 14.25
N PRO A 36 4.47 -11.93 14.25
CA PRO A 36 4.58 -13.31 13.75
C PRO A 36 5.11 -13.37 12.31
N PRO A 37 5.81 -14.46 11.94
CA PRO A 37 6.20 -14.67 10.55
C PRO A 37 4.96 -14.80 9.66
N ILE A 38 5.02 -14.20 8.48
CA ILE A 38 4.02 -14.42 7.43
C ILE A 38 4.20 -15.84 6.87
N PRO A 39 3.12 -16.57 6.53
CA PRO A 39 3.21 -17.92 5.99
C PRO A 39 4.18 -18.03 4.82
N ALA A 40 4.89 -19.16 4.72
CA ALA A 40 5.88 -19.40 3.68
C ALA A 40 5.28 -19.85 2.34
N THR A 41 3.98 -20.17 2.30
CA THR A 41 3.31 -20.72 1.10
C THR A 41 3.27 -19.67 -0.01
N PRO A 42 3.97 -19.89 -1.15
CA PRO A 42 4.02 -18.90 -2.21
C PRO A 42 2.65 -18.69 -2.86
N VAL A 43 2.13 -17.46 -2.75
CA VAL A 43 0.92 -16.99 -3.45
C VAL A 43 1.21 -15.68 -4.17
N THR A 44 0.48 -15.38 -5.24
CA THR A 44 0.56 -14.07 -5.88
C THR A 44 -0.33 -13.06 -5.16
N THR A 45 -0.08 -11.77 -5.40
CA THR A 45 -0.97 -10.72 -4.89
C THR A 45 -2.35 -10.85 -5.52
N TRP A 46 -2.42 -11.16 -6.81
CA TRP A 46 -3.70 -11.43 -7.48
C TRP A 46 -4.49 -12.55 -6.82
N GLN A 47 -3.86 -13.68 -6.48
CA GLN A 47 -4.54 -14.77 -5.76
C GLN A 47 -5.11 -14.32 -4.41
N LEU A 48 -4.43 -13.43 -3.69
CA LEU A 48 -4.94 -12.83 -2.47
C LEU A 48 -6.11 -11.87 -2.75
N VAL A 49 -6.03 -11.08 -3.82
CA VAL A 49 -7.11 -10.19 -4.26
C VAL A 49 -8.36 -10.99 -4.65
N GLN A 50 -8.22 -12.14 -5.32
CA GLN A 50 -9.33 -13.04 -5.61
C GLN A 50 -9.97 -13.60 -4.33
N GLN A 51 -9.17 -13.91 -3.30
CA GLN A 51 -9.71 -14.30 -2.00
C GLN A 51 -10.49 -13.16 -1.33
N ALA A 52 -9.97 -11.93 -1.41
CA ALA A 52 -10.69 -10.74 -0.93
C ALA A 52 -11.98 -10.50 -1.72
N ALA A 53 -11.96 -10.64 -3.05
CA ALA A 53 -13.13 -10.47 -3.92
C ALA A 53 -14.26 -11.47 -3.60
N LYS A 54 -13.92 -12.70 -3.20
CA LYS A 54 -14.91 -13.68 -2.72
C LYS A 54 -15.63 -13.24 -1.44
N ILE A 55 -14.95 -12.48 -0.58
CA ILE A 55 -15.48 -12.01 0.71
C ILE A 55 -16.23 -10.68 0.53
N PHE A 56 -15.71 -9.79 -0.31
CA PHE A 56 -16.16 -8.41 -0.46
C PHE A 56 -16.79 -8.11 -1.82
N ALA A 57 -17.32 -9.13 -2.51
CA ALA A 57 -17.73 -9.05 -3.91
C ALA A 57 -18.54 -7.79 -4.28
N ASP A 58 -19.54 -7.46 -3.46
CA ASP A 58 -20.46 -6.34 -3.73
C ASP A 58 -20.01 -5.02 -3.06
N ALA A 59 -18.91 -5.04 -2.29
CA ALA A 59 -18.33 -3.84 -1.72
C ALA A 59 -17.55 -3.05 -2.79
N PRO A 60 -17.42 -1.72 -2.64
CA PRO A 60 -16.62 -0.92 -3.56
C PRO A 60 -15.13 -1.22 -3.40
N ALA A 61 -14.45 -1.55 -4.49
CA ALA A 61 -12.99 -1.69 -4.56
C ALA A 61 -12.33 -0.37 -4.97
N LEU A 62 -12.86 0.28 -6.00
CA LEU A 62 -12.35 1.53 -6.54
C LEU A 62 -13.46 2.58 -6.59
N ILE A 63 -13.12 3.82 -6.26
CA ILE A 63 -14.02 4.97 -6.35
C ILE A 63 -13.29 6.09 -7.08
N CYS A 64 -13.90 6.64 -8.13
CA CYS A 64 -13.39 7.86 -8.73
C CYS A 64 -13.72 9.05 -7.80
N GLY A 65 -12.70 9.71 -7.26
CA GLY A 65 -12.90 10.84 -6.34
C GLY A 65 -13.50 12.10 -6.98
N ILE A 66 -13.63 12.15 -8.31
CA ILE A 66 -14.29 13.25 -9.04
C ILE A 66 -15.70 12.89 -9.47
N SER A 67 -15.88 11.74 -10.15
CA SER A 67 -17.19 11.36 -10.69
C SER A 67 -18.06 10.58 -9.71
N HIS A 68 -17.48 10.16 -8.58
CA HIS A 68 -18.11 9.31 -7.56
C HIS A 68 -18.59 7.94 -8.07
N LYS A 69 -18.26 7.58 -9.31
CA LYS A 69 -18.48 6.23 -9.84
C LYS A 69 -17.65 5.25 -9.02
N HIS A 70 -18.30 4.16 -8.60
CA HIS A 70 -17.69 3.06 -7.92
C HIS A 70 -17.58 1.85 -8.85
N VAL A 71 -16.55 1.05 -8.60
CA VAL A 71 -16.37 -0.29 -9.16
C VAL A 71 -16.31 -1.24 -7.99
N THR A 72 -17.21 -2.21 -7.96
CA THR A 72 -17.25 -3.26 -6.93
C THR A 72 -16.08 -4.24 -7.09
N TYR A 73 -15.79 -5.04 -6.06
CA TYR A 73 -14.77 -6.10 -6.19
C TYR A 73 -15.11 -7.10 -7.30
N ARG A 74 -16.40 -7.41 -7.49
CA ARG A 74 -16.87 -8.28 -8.57
C ARG A 74 -16.59 -7.68 -9.95
N GLU A 75 -17.02 -6.44 -10.18
CA GLU A 75 -16.78 -5.76 -11.47
C GLU A 75 -15.28 -5.56 -11.73
N PHE A 76 -14.50 -5.32 -10.66
CA PHE A 76 -13.06 -5.23 -10.74
C PHE A 76 -12.44 -6.56 -11.16
N GLU A 77 -12.80 -7.67 -10.50
CA GLU A 77 -12.32 -9.01 -10.86
C GLU A 77 -12.71 -9.39 -12.30
N ASP A 78 -13.95 -9.15 -12.70
CA ASP A 78 -14.43 -9.40 -14.06
C ASP A 78 -13.61 -8.62 -15.09
N THR A 79 -13.32 -7.34 -14.82
CA THR A 79 -12.50 -6.49 -15.71
C THR A 79 -11.07 -7.00 -15.79
N VAL A 80 -10.47 -7.39 -14.67
CA VAL A 80 -9.11 -7.94 -14.62
C VAL A 80 -9.02 -9.24 -15.45
N LEU A 81 -9.99 -10.14 -15.28
CA LEU A 81 -10.04 -11.39 -16.04
C LEU A 81 -10.19 -11.13 -17.54
N GLN A 82 -11.10 -10.22 -17.94
CA GLN A 82 -11.28 -9.85 -19.35
C GLN A 82 -9.99 -9.29 -19.97
N VAL A 83 -9.31 -8.38 -19.27
CA VAL A 83 -8.05 -7.79 -19.76
C VAL A 83 -6.95 -8.83 -19.80
N ALA A 84 -6.83 -9.70 -18.79
CA ALA A 84 -5.85 -10.78 -18.76
C ALA A 84 -6.05 -11.76 -19.93
N THR A 85 -7.30 -12.18 -20.19
CA THR A 85 -7.64 -13.02 -21.35
C THR A 85 -7.26 -12.34 -22.65
N SER A 86 -7.58 -11.05 -22.82
CA SER A 86 -7.20 -10.31 -24.03
C SER A 86 -5.68 -10.20 -24.23
N LEU A 87 -4.91 -10.05 -23.15
CA LEU A 87 -3.44 -10.05 -23.22
C LEU A 87 -2.91 -11.42 -23.70
N SER A 88 -3.43 -12.51 -23.15
CA SER A 88 -3.05 -13.86 -23.57
C SER A 88 -3.42 -14.13 -25.04
N GLU A 89 -4.61 -13.72 -25.49
CA GLU A 89 -5.03 -13.85 -26.90
C GLU A 89 -4.15 -13.05 -27.87
N ARG A 90 -3.57 -11.94 -27.39
CA ARG A 90 -2.62 -11.11 -28.15
C ARG A 90 -1.18 -11.66 -28.13
N GLY A 91 -0.97 -12.81 -27.49
CA GLY A 91 0.29 -13.52 -27.50
C GLY A 91 1.22 -13.18 -26.35
N VAL A 92 0.76 -12.48 -25.29
CA VAL A 92 1.57 -12.31 -24.08
C VAL A 92 1.79 -13.68 -23.43
N ALA A 93 3.05 -14.09 -23.37
CA ALA A 93 3.46 -15.41 -22.95
C ALA A 93 4.67 -15.37 -21.99
N LYS A 94 5.08 -16.54 -21.51
CA LYS A 94 6.30 -16.66 -20.71
C LYS A 94 7.50 -16.17 -21.50
N GLY A 95 8.34 -15.36 -20.85
CA GLY A 95 9.54 -14.77 -21.42
C GLY A 95 9.33 -13.34 -21.89
N ASP A 96 8.07 -12.89 -22.01
CA ASP A 96 7.75 -11.52 -22.39
C ASP A 96 7.91 -10.54 -21.23
N ALA A 97 8.33 -9.32 -21.57
CA ALA A 97 8.32 -8.17 -20.69
C ALA A 97 7.19 -7.23 -21.11
N SER A 98 6.18 -7.07 -20.27
CA SER A 98 5.08 -6.13 -20.48
C SER A 98 5.33 -4.81 -19.75
N LEU A 99 5.41 -3.70 -20.49
CA LEU A 99 5.52 -2.34 -19.94
C LEU A 99 4.21 -1.59 -20.14
N TYR A 100 3.70 -0.97 -19.07
CA TYR A 100 2.49 -0.14 -19.13
C TYR A 100 2.69 1.20 -18.40
N LEU A 101 2.39 2.29 -19.09
CA LEU A 101 2.48 3.66 -18.60
C LEU A 101 1.06 4.21 -18.41
N LEU A 102 0.47 3.93 -17.26
CA LEU A 102 -0.94 4.20 -16.99
C LEU A 102 -1.12 5.08 -15.76
N HIS A 103 -2.20 5.86 -15.77
CA HIS A 103 -2.71 6.56 -14.59
C HIS A 103 -3.31 5.56 -13.60
N ASN A 104 -3.30 5.91 -12.30
CA ASN A 104 -3.68 5.05 -11.18
C ASN A 104 -4.91 4.16 -11.42
N ALA A 105 -6.04 4.73 -11.83
CA ALA A 105 -7.29 3.97 -12.01
C ALA A 105 -7.15 2.80 -13.00
N LYS A 106 -6.43 3.02 -14.11
CA LYS A 106 -6.16 1.97 -15.11
C LYS A 106 -4.99 1.07 -14.68
N PHE A 107 -4.03 1.63 -13.93
CA PHE A 107 -2.89 0.88 -13.44
C PHE A 107 -3.31 -0.29 -12.56
N VAL A 108 -4.25 -0.11 -11.62
CA VAL A 108 -4.70 -1.21 -10.73
C VAL A 108 -5.18 -2.41 -11.54
N VAL A 109 -6.09 -2.17 -12.50
CA VAL A 109 -6.65 -3.22 -13.35
C VAL A 109 -5.56 -3.88 -14.19
N THR A 110 -4.73 -3.11 -14.89
CA THR A 110 -3.70 -3.66 -15.77
C THR A 110 -2.62 -4.41 -15.00
N HIS A 111 -2.22 -3.94 -13.83
CA HIS A 111 -1.24 -4.60 -12.97
C HIS A 111 -1.72 -6.01 -12.61
N ASP A 112 -2.94 -6.13 -12.09
CA ASP A 112 -3.51 -7.40 -11.65
C ASP A 112 -3.84 -8.31 -12.84
N SER A 113 -4.14 -7.74 -14.01
CA SER A 113 -4.38 -8.50 -15.25
C SER A 113 -3.11 -9.16 -15.79
N VAL A 114 -1.99 -8.41 -15.80
CA VAL A 114 -0.68 -8.93 -16.18
C VAL A 114 -0.23 -9.99 -15.18
N GLU A 115 -0.44 -9.76 -13.90
CA GLU A 115 -0.15 -10.73 -12.84
C GLU A 115 -0.98 -12.02 -13.00
N ASN A 116 -2.28 -11.91 -13.33
CA ASN A 116 -3.12 -13.08 -13.61
C ASN A 116 -2.59 -13.86 -14.82
N ALA A 117 -2.35 -13.19 -15.95
CA ALA A 117 -1.84 -13.84 -17.16
C ALA A 117 -0.49 -14.54 -16.90
N ALA A 118 0.40 -13.89 -16.16
CA ALA A 118 1.69 -14.47 -15.77
C ALA A 118 1.54 -15.67 -14.81
N THR A 119 0.55 -15.61 -13.91
CA THR A 119 0.20 -16.72 -13.00
C THR A 119 -0.31 -17.94 -13.77
N ASP A 120 -1.16 -17.74 -14.76
CA ASP A 120 -1.70 -18.83 -15.56
C ASP A 120 -0.65 -19.45 -16.49
N ALA A 121 0.21 -18.63 -17.11
CA ALA A 121 1.36 -19.10 -17.86
C ALA A 121 2.30 -19.94 -16.97
N ALA A 122 2.61 -19.45 -15.76
CA ALA A 122 3.45 -20.17 -14.80
C ALA A 122 2.86 -21.52 -14.38
N LYS A 123 1.55 -21.58 -14.11
CA LYS A 123 0.86 -22.85 -13.83
C LYS A 123 1.00 -23.84 -14.98
N SER A 124 0.77 -23.38 -16.21
CA SER A 124 0.83 -24.24 -17.41
C SER A 124 2.21 -24.87 -17.62
N GLU A 125 3.26 -24.18 -17.17
CA GLU A 125 4.64 -24.63 -17.29
C GLU A 125 5.24 -25.18 -15.99
N SER A 126 4.41 -25.43 -14.95
CA SER A 126 4.86 -25.91 -13.64
C SER A 126 5.95 -25.05 -12.99
N ILE A 127 5.90 -23.74 -13.22
CA ILE A 127 6.82 -22.76 -12.64
C ILE A 127 6.32 -22.38 -11.24
N PRO A 128 7.17 -22.44 -10.20
CA PRO A 128 6.82 -21.96 -8.88
C PRO A 128 6.38 -20.48 -8.86
N THR A 129 5.35 -20.17 -8.07
CA THR A 129 4.73 -18.85 -7.97
C THR A 129 5.70 -17.73 -7.55
N ASP A 130 6.72 -18.06 -6.76
CA ASP A 130 7.77 -17.13 -6.33
C ASP A 130 8.76 -16.75 -7.45
N ARG A 131 8.66 -17.39 -8.63
CA ARG A 131 9.45 -17.12 -9.83
C ARG A 131 8.71 -16.31 -10.89
N ILE A 132 7.61 -15.67 -10.52
CA ILE A 132 6.87 -14.72 -11.36
C ILE A 132 7.18 -13.31 -10.86
N PHE A 133 7.56 -12.40 -11.76
CA PHE A 133 8.17 -11.12 -11.38
C PHE A 133 7.47 -9.90 -11.96
N SER A 134 7.41 -8.86 -11.15
CA SER A 134 7.08 -7.48 -11.52
C SER A 134 8.35 -6.62 -11.47
N VAL A 135 8.47 -5.66 -12.38
CA VAL A 135 9.57 -4.69 -12.39
C VAL A 135 8.98 -3.31 -12.10
N GLY A 136 9.30 -2.79 -10.92
CA GLY A 136 8.84 -1.47 -10.48
C GLY A 136 9.85 -0.36 -10.79
N SER A 137 9.35 0.87 -10.90
CA SER A 137 10.18 2.08 -10.90
C SER A 137 10.88 2.23 -9.54
N SER A 138 12.19 2.46 -9.54
CA SER A 138 13.04 2.43 -8.34
C SER A 138 12.65 3.46 -7.25
N PRO A 139 13.08 3.26 -5.97
CA PRO A 139 12.62 4.02 -4.80
C PRO A 139 13.14 5.46 -4.64
N SER A 140 13.98 5.98 -5.55
CA SER A 140 14.63 7.28 -5.35
C SER A 140 14.71 8.10 -6.63
N GLY A 141 14.16 9.32 -6.56
CA GLY A 141 14.31 10.32 -7.60
C GLY A 141 15.79 10.62 -7.90
N ILE A 142 16.04 10.94 -9.17
CA ILE A 142 17.26 11.55 -9.71
C ILE A 142 18.43 10.61 -10.06
N GLN A 143 18.62 9.44 -9.43
CA GLN A 143 19.70 8.51 -9.83
C GLN A 143 19.23 7.12 -10.31
N SER A 144 17.96 6.80 -10.15
CA SER A 144 17.49 5.41 -10.26
C SER A 144 16.92 4.98 -11.62
N PHE A 145 16.88 5.88 -12.61
CA PHE A 145 16.43 5.57 -13.97
C PHE A 145 17.25 4.48 -14.69
N ARG A 146 18.40 4.06 -14.12
CA ARG A 146 19.29 3.06 -14.71
C ARG A 146 19.22 1.66 -14.09
N HIS A 147 18.49 1.46 -12.99
CA HIS A 147 18.42 0.16 -12.31
C HIS A 147 16.97 -0.20 -11.99
N GLY A 148 16.37 -1.07 -12.81
CA GLY A 148 15.09 -1.68 -12.51
C GLY A 148 15.22 -2.64 -11.33
N VAL A 149 14.27 -2.58 -10.40
CA VAL A 149 14.21 -3.54 -9.28
C VAL A 149 13.24 -4.64 -9.65
N ARG A 150 13.76 -5.87 -9.72
CA ARG A 150 12.97 -7.08 -9.94
C ARG A 150 12.42 -7.58 -8.62
N LEU A 151 11.11 -7.58 -8.47
CA LEU A 151 10.39 -8.14 -7.31
C LEU A 151 9.53 -9.30 -7.77
N SER A 152 9.50 -10.40 -7.02
CA SER A 152 8.51 -11.44 -7.31
C SER A 152 7.12 -10.99 -6.86
N PHE A 153 6.07 -11.51 -7.49
CA PHE A 153 4.70 -11.31 -6.98
C PHE A 153 4.54 -11.90 -5.57
N TRP A 154 5.36 -12.89 -5.21
CA TRP A 154 5.47 -13.36 -3.83
C TRP A 154 6.01 -12.28 -2.88
N ASN A 155 7.02 -11.51 -3.27
CA ASN A 155 7.52 -10.39 -2.45
C ASN A 155 6.41 -9.35 -2.20
N LEU A 156 5.62 -9.04 -3.23
CA LEU A 156 4.48 -8.12 -3.12
C LEU A 156 3.35 -8.70 -2.25
N ALA A 157 3.07 -10.00 -2.39
CA ALA A 157 2.05 -10.68 -1.59
C ALA A 157 2.42 -10.72 -0.10
N VAL A 158 3.66 -11.07 0.23
CA VAL A 158 4.15 -11.03 1.62
C VAL A 158 4.06 -9.63 2.19
N ASN A 159 4.43 -8.61 1.41
CA ASN A 159 4.30 -7.22 1.85
C ASN A 159 2.84 -6.85 2.14
N ALA A 160 1.91 -7.23 1.25
CA ALA A 160 0.48 -6.97 1.45
C ALA A 160 -0.07 -7.69 2.70
N LEU A 161 0.36 -8.92 2.96
CA LEU A 161 0.02 -9.67 4.18
C LEU A 161 0.62 -9.02 5.45
N GLN A 162 1.83 -8.47 5.38
CA GLN A 162 2.41 -7.69 6.49
C GLN A 162 1.52 -6.49 6.83
N TRP A 163 1.01 -5.77 5.83
CA TRP A 163 0.06 -4.67 6.07
C TRP A 163 -1.21 -5.13 6.79
N GLN A 164 -1.74 -6.31 6.45
CA GLN A 164 -2.92 -6.86 7.14
C GLN A 164 -2.68 -7.20 8.62
N THR A 165 -1.43 -7.37 9.05
CA THR A 165 -1.07 -7.71 10.44
C THR A 165 -0.65 -6.51 11.27
N ILE A 166 -0.05 -5.49 10.65
CA ILE A 166 0.57 -4.36 11.36
C ILE A 166 -0.31 -3.10 11.34
N ASP A 167 -0.91 -2.76 10.19
CA ASP A 167 -1.69 -1.53 10.01
C ASP A 167 -2.78 -1.73 8.96
N LYS A 168 -3.74 -2.58 9.29
CA LYS A 168 -4.87 -2.87 8.41
C LYS A 168 -5.69 -1.61 8.18
N PHE A 169 -6.05 -1.35 6.92
CA PHE A 169 -7.00 -0.30 6.58
C PHE A 169 -8.38 -0.61 7.15
N THR A 170 -8.91 0.31 7.96
CA THR A 170 -10.25 0.22 8.57
C THR A 170 -11.22 1.28 8.02
N SER A 171 -10.75 2.11 7.08
CA SER A 171 -11.52 3.13 6.41
C SER A 171 -11.06 3.25 4.95
N PRO A 172 -11.85 3.89 4.06
CA PRO A 172 -11.45 4.16 2.69
C PRO A 172 -10.06 4.81 2.61
N ALA A 173 -9.28 4.40 1.62
CA ALA A 173 -7.96 4.97 1.39
C ALA A 173 -8.02 6.03 0.29
N LEU A 174 -7.55 7.24 0.59
CA LEU A 174 -7.42 8.27 -0.43
C LEU A 174 -6.16 8.02 -1.27
N ALA A 175 -6.36 7.69 -2.53
CA ALA A 175 -5.35 7.22 -3.44
C ALA A 175 -4.93 8.31 -4.44
N MET A 176 -3.82 8.98 -4.12
CA MET A 176 -3.23 10.02 -4.97
C MET A 176 -1.76 9.77 -5.30
N LEU A 177 -1.12 8.84 -4.59
CA LEU A 177 0.25 8.44 -4.86
C LEU A 177 0.31 7.67 -6.20
N PRO A 178 1.35 7.87 -7.03
CA PRO A 178 1.50 7.10 -8.26
C PRO A 178 1.63 5.60 -7.96
N TYR A 179 0.73 4.78 -8.49
CA TYR A 179 0.76 3.32 -8.29
C TYR A 179 1.89 2.61 -9.03
N ASN A 180 2.48 3.26 -10.04
CA ASN A 180 3.66 2.77 -10.75
C ASN A 180 4.98 2.91 -9.95
N HIS A 181 4.93 3.57 -8.79
CA HIS A 181 6.01 3.60 -7.82
C HIS A 181 5.77 2.54 -6.74
N ILE A 182 6.83 1.85 -6.31
CA ILE A 182 6.71 0.69 -5.40
C ILE A 182 5.89 1.00 -4.14
N TYR A 183 6.09 2.18 -3.55
CA TYR A 183 5.30 2.58 -2.37
C TYR A 183 3.80 2.67 -2.67
N GLY A 184 3.42 3.22 -3.82
CA GLY A 184 2.03 3.28 -4.27
C GLY A 184 1.46 1.89 -4.53
N THR A 185 2.22 1.02 -5.20
CA THR A 185 1.82 -0.39 -5.43
C THR A 185 1.60 -1.14 -4.11
N THR A 186 2.49 -0.97 -3.12
CA THR A 186 2.36 -1.65 -1.82
C THR A 186 1.11 -1.20 -1.05
N LEU A 187 0.78 0.10 -1.10
CA LEU A 187 -0.44 0.62 -0.47
C LEU A 187 -1.69 0.15 -1.21
N MET A 188 -1.68 0.16 -2.54
CA MET A 188 -2.76 -0.37 -3.37
C MET A 188 -3.11 -1.80 -2.98
N ASN A 189 -2.11 -2.67 -2.90
CA ASN A 189 -2.30 -4.07 -2.51
C ASN A 189 -2.83 -4.19 -1.08
N GLY A 190 -2.28 -3.42 -0.14
CA GLY A 190 -2.75 -3.41 1.25
C GLY A 190 -4.22 -3.01 1.38
N VAL A 191 -4.69 -2.05 0.58
CA VAL A 191 -6.09 -1.61 0.60
C VAL A 191 -7.00 -2.66 -0.04
N LEU A 192 -6.64 -3.22 -1.20
CA LEU A 192 -7.44 -4.27 -1.86
C LEU A 192 -7.68 -5.50 -0.96
N LEU A 193 -6.68 -5.88 -0.16
CA LEU A 193 -6.85 -7.00 0.78
C LEU A 193 -7.67 -6.65 2.03
N SER A 194 -7.88 -5.37 2.32
CA SER A 194 -8.60 -4.92 3.51
C SER A 194 -10.12 -4.88 3.34
N GLY A 195 -10.62 -4.95 2.10
CA GLY A 195 -12.04 -4.73 1.76
C GLY A 195 -12.46 -3.26 1.74
N GLN A 196 -11.55 -2.33 2.02
CA GLN A 196 -11.81 -0.89 1.94
C GLN A 196 -11.69 -0.40 0.49
N PRO A 197 -12.47 0.62 0.08
CA PRO A 197 -12.33 1.22 -1.24
C PRO A 197 -11.12 2.13 -1.33
N GLN A 198 -10.54 2.17 -2.54
CA GLN A 198 -9.55 3.17 -2.93
C GLN A 198 -10.25 4.35 -3.62
N VAL A 199 -10.24 5.52 -2.99
CA VAL A 199 -10.77 6.76 -3.55
C VAL A 199 -9.69 7.42 -4.38
N ILE A 200 -9.73 7.24 -5.69
CA ILE A 200 -8.67 7.66 -6.61
C ILE A 200 -8.92 9.09 -7.09
N LEU A 201 -7.95 9.97 -6.85
CA LEU A 201 -7.89 11.31 -7.43
C LEU A 201 -6.81 11.36 -8.51
N PRO A 202 -7.11 11.86 -9.72
CA PRO A 202 -6.14 11.87 -10.83
C PRO A 202 -4.99 12.85 -10.61
N LYS A 203 -5.24 13.90 -9.82
CA LYS A 203 -4.26 14.91 -9.43
C LYS A 203 -4.67 15.51 -8.08
N PHE A 204 -3.72 16.14 -7.40
CA PHE A 204 -4.03 16.93 -6.22
C PHE A 204 -4.77 18.20 -6.64
N ASP A 205 -5.95 18.38 -6.06
CA ASP A 205 -6.71 19.63 -6.06
C ASP A 205 -7.24 19.81 -4.63
N PRO A 206 -6.89 20.89 -3.92
CA PRO A 206 -7.21 21.03 -2.50
C PRO A 206 -8.70 20.91 -2.17
N VAL A 207 -9.57 21.48 -3.01
CA VAL A 207 -11.02 21.47 -2.78
C VAL A 207 -11.56 20.05 -2.99
N THR A 208 -11.25 19.43 -4.12
CA THR A 208 -11.66 18.06 -4.43
C THR A 208 -11.13 17.07 -3.40
N PHE A 209 -9.87 17.27 -2.94
CA PHE A 209 -9.24 16.45 -1.93
C PHE A 209 -9.97 16.52 -0.59
N LEU A 210 -10.24 17.73 -0.09
CA LEU A 210 -10.98 17.92 1.17
C LEU A 210 -12.42 17.41 1.09
N GLN A 211 -13.09 17.61 -0.05
CA GLN A 211 -14.42 17.08 -0.31
C GLN A 211 -14.43 15.55 -0.29
N ALA A 212 -13.48 14.90 -0.98
CA ALA A 212 -13.35 13.45 -0.99
C ALA A 212 -13.05 12.91 0.41
N LEU A 213 -12.16 13.56 1.18
CA LEU A 213 -11.88 13.21 2.57
C LEU A 213 -13.16 13.25 3.42
N GLN A 214 -13.90 14.36 3.35
CA GLN A 214 -15.13 14.56 4.13
C GLN A 214 -16.21 13.54 3.75
N GLN A 215 -16.42 13.34 2.45
CA GLN A 215 -17.48 12.47 1.93
C GLN A 215 -17.22 10.99 2.25
N TYR A 216 -16.00 10.52 1.99
CA TYR A 216 -15.67 9.10 2.13
C TYR A 216 -15.13 8.77 3.52
N LYS A 217 -14.95 9.76 4.40
CA LYS A 217 -14.34 9.60 5.73
C LYS A 217 -13.02 8.82 5.64
N ALA A 218 -12.29 9.05 4.54
CA ALA A 218 -11.05 8.36 4.26
C ALA A 218 -10.00 8.74 5.32
N THR A 219 -9.15 7.78 5.69
CA THR A 219 -8.03 7.96 6.65
C THR A 219 -8.42 8.44 8.07
N MET A 220 -9.70 8.35 8.44
CA MET A 220 -10.19 8.69 9.78
C MET A 220 -10.08 7.49 10.74
N THR A 221 -9.71 7.78 11.99
CA THR A 221 -9.80 6.84 13.11
C THR A 221 -11.26 6.66 13.55
N SER A 222 -11.53 5.61 14.34
CA SER A 222 -12.86 5.35 14.93
C SER A 222 -13.38 6.48 15.82
N CYS A 223 -12.50 7.35 16.32
CA CYS A 223 -12.87 8.54 17.10
C CYS A 223 -12.95 9.83 16.27
N GLY A 224 -12.91 9.74 14.94
CA GLY A 224 -13.10 10.90 14.06
C GLY A 224 -11.90 11.82 13.94
N PHE A 225 -10.68 11.33 14.18
CA PHE A 225 -9.43 12.05 13.91
C PHE A 225 -8.73 11.52 12.66
N MET A 226 -8.12 12.41 11.88
CA MET A 226 -7.38 12.03 10.68
C MET A 226 -6.02 11.41 11.07
N LYS A 227 -5.67 10.25 10.51
CA LYS A 227 -4.32 9.68 10.62
C LYS A 227 -3.37 10.45 9.70
N THR A 228 -3.02 11.69 10.06
CA THR A 228 -2.09 12.52 9.27
C THR A 228 -0.64 12.10 9.45
N GLY A 229 -0.31 11.51 10.60
CA GLY A 229 1.08 11.36 11.04
C GLY A 229 1.74 12.70 11.36
N ASP A 230 0.97 13.81 11.39
CA ASP A 230 1.39 15.11 11.91
C ASP A 230 1.15 15.14 13.42
N LEU A 231 2.18 15.54 14.17
CA LEU A 231 2.08 15.90 15.58
C LEU A 231 1.64 17.35 15.66
N GLY A 232 0.60 17.60 16.46
CA GLY A 232 0.05 18.92 16.67
C GLY A 232 -0.67 19.03 17.99
N TYR A 233 -0.93 20.26 18.41
CA TYR A 233 -1.78 20.57 19.56
C TYR A 233 -2.64 21.80 19.26
N ILE A 234 -3.69 21.98 20.07
CA ILE A 234 -4.53 23.17 20.04
C ILE A 234 -4.30 23.88 21.38
N ASP A 235 -4.03 25.19 21.35
CA ASP A 235 -3.87 25.98 22.57
C ASP A 235 -5.23 26.33 23.21
N ASP A 236 -5.19 26.98 24.37
CA ASP A 236 -6.39 27.37 25.12
C ASP A 236 -7.24 28.44 24.39
N ASP A 237 -6.65 29.13 23.41
CA ASP A 237 -7.31 30.13 22.56
C ASP A 237 -7.91 29.52 21.27
N GLY A 238 -7.74 28.20 21.06
CA GLY A 238 -8.28 27.47 19.92
C GLY A 238 -7.40 27.51 18.66
N HIS A 239 -6.17 28.01 18.74
CA HIS A 239 -5.24 27.99 17.61
C HIS A 239 -4.63 26.60 17.42
N VAL A 240 -4.56 26.16 16.16
CA VAL A 240 -4.03 24.85 15.78
C VAL A 240 -2.56 24.96 15.42
N TYR A 241 -1.71 24.19 16.11
CA TYR A 241 -0.28 24.10 15.86
C TYR A 241 0.09 22.74 15.31
N VAL A 242 0.78 22.70 14.17
CA VAL A 242 1.46 21.51 13.65
C VAL A 242 2.94 21.63 14.00
N VAL A 243 3.42 20.79 14.91
CA VAL A 243 4.75 20.90 15.51
C VAL A 243 5.75 19.91 14.93
N ASP A 244 5.31 18.73 14.48
CA ASP A 244 6.23 17.70 14.01
C ASP A 244 5.51 16.63 13.16
N ARG A 245 6.25 15.59 12.75
CA ARG A 245 5.76 14.39 12.06
C ARG A 245 6.13 13.14 12.85
N LEU A 246 5.16 12.26 13.09
CA LEU A 246 5.36 10.97 13.77
C LEU A 246 6.36 10.06 13.02
N LYS A 247 6.51 10.26 11.70
CA LYS A 247 7.57 9.70 10.85
C LYS A 247 7.95 10.71 9.76
N GLU A 248 9.21 11.11 9.72
CA GLU A 248 9.81 11.89 8.62
C GLU A 248 9.90 11.03 7.35
N LEU A 249 8.93 11.17 6.43
CA LEU A 249 8.93 10.41 5.16
C LEU A 249 9.50 11.21 3.97
N ILE A 250 9.67 12.54 4.11
CA ILE A 250 10.21 13.40 3.06
C ILE A 250 11.60 13.87 3.46
N LYS A 251 12.63 13.25 2.87
CA LYS A 251 14.01 13.71 3.00
C LYS A 251 14.21 14.98 2.17
N TYR A 252 14.40 16.12 2.83
CA TYR A 252 14.95 17.30 2.16
C TYR A 252 16.44 17.41 2.49
N LYS A 253 17.29 17.39 1.45
CA LYS A 253 18.76 17.56 1.53
C LYS A 253 19.56 16.58 2.41
N GLY A 254 19.00 15.43 2.79
CA GLY A 254 19.79 14.34 3.38
C GLY A 254 20.42 14.65 4.74
N HIS A 255 19.97 15.70 5.43
CA HIS A 255 20.36 15.96 6.82
C HIS A 255 19.25 15.47 7.74
N GLN A 256 19.65 14.71 8.75
CA GLN A 256 18.81 14.28 9.88
C GLN A 256 18.71 15.39 10.90
#